data_AF-A0A2N5A552-F1
#
_entry.id   AF-A0A2N5A552-F1
#
_cell.length_a   1.000
_cell.length_b   1.000
_cell.length_c   1.000
_cell.angle_alpha   90.00
_cell.angle_beta   90.00
_cell.angle_gamma   90.00
#
_symmetry.space_group_name_H-M   'P 1'
#
loop_
_entity.id
_entity.type
_entity.pdbx_description
1 polymer ?
#
loop_
_entity_poly.entity_id
_entity_poly.type
_entity_poly.pdbx_seq_one_letter_code
_entity_poly.pdbx_strand_id
1 'polypeptide(L)'
;MFKLKLLSISTIFILAGCVSLAPEYQRPPAPVPQQFSLSKNSLTPAVNSYQDTGWRNFFVDPQVSRLIGEALNNNRDLRMAALKVEEARAQFNVTDADRYPQLNASSG
;
A
#
# COMPACT_ATOMS: atom_id res chain seq x y z
N MET A 1 -30.29 -43.12 -2.77
CA MET A 1 -28.81 -43.01 -2.73
C MET A 1 -28.23 -42.10 -3.83
N PHE A 2 -28.66 -42.19 -5.10
CA PHE A 2 -28.14 -41.35 -6.19
C PHE A 2 -28.37 -39.84 -6.00
N LYS A 3 -29.55 -39.43 -5.48
CA LYS A 3 -29.86 -38.02 -5.22
C LYS A 3 -29.03 -37.38 -4.09
N LEU A 4 -28.66 -38.16 -3.08
CA LEU A 4 -27.81 -37.70 -1.96
C LEU A 4 -26.36 -37.49 -2.43
N LYS A 5 -25.87 -38.34 -3.34
CA LYS A 5 -24.55 -38.18 -3.99
C LYS A 5 -24.51 -36.94 -4.91
N LEU A 6 -25.57 -36.67 -5.66
CA LEU A 6 -25.67 -35.46 -6.50
C LEU A 6 -25.65 -34.17 -5.68
N LEU A 7 -26.37 -34.14 -4.54
CA LEU A 7 -26.40 -32.99 -3.64
C LEU A 7 -25.00 -32.69 -3.06
N SER A 8 -24.28 -33.73 -2.66
CA SER A 8 -22.93 -33.60 -2.11
C SER A 8 -21.91 -33.08 -3.13
N ILE A 9 -22.03 -33.46 -4.40
CA ILE A 9 -21.16 -32.98 -5.48
C ILE A 9 -21.42 -31.50 -5.78
N SER A 10 -22.69 -31.06 -5.79
CA SER A 10 -23.04 -29.65 -6.01
C SER A 10 -22.47 -28.74 -4.92
N THR A 11 -22.50 -29.18 -3.66
CA THR A 11 -21.95 -28.40 -2.54
C THR A 11 -20.43 -28.22 -2.65
N ILE A 12 -19.71 -29.25 -3.10
CA ILE A 12 -18.25 -29.18 -3.30
C ILE A 12 -17.89 -28.19 -4.42
N PHE A 13 -18.65 -28.19 -5.53
CA PHE A 13 -18.44 -27.23 -6.62
C PHE A 13 -18.71 -25.77 -6.21
N ILE A 14 -19.70 -25.53 -5.35
CA ILE A 14 -20.01 -24.19 -4.83
C ILE A 14 -18.90 -23.70 -3.88
N LEU A 15 -18.35 -24.58 -3.04
CA LEU A 15 -17.23 -24.23 -2.15
C LEU A 15 -15.92 -23.97 -2.90
N ALA A 16 -15.69 -24.66 -4.03
CA ALA A 16 -14.49 -24.48 -4.85
C ALA A 16 -14.40 -23.08 -5.49
N GLY A 17 -15.52 -22.37 -5.64
CA GLY A 17 -15.57 -21.00 -6.16
C GLY A 17 -15.11 -19.91 -5.17
N CYS A 18 -14.90 -20.24 -3.89
CA CYS A 18 -14.55 -19.28 -2.84
C CYS A 18 -13.03 -19.06 -2.65
N VAL A 19 -12.19 -19.47 -3.61
CA VAL A 19 -10.72 -19.39 -3.48
C VAL A 19 -10.17 -18.19 -4.27
N SER A 20 -9.25 -17.43 -3.67
CA SER A 20 -8.50 -16.39 -4.38
C SER A 20 -7.46 -17.04 -5.29
N LEU A 21 -7.54 -16.79 -6.60
CA LEU A 21 -6.55 -17.25 -7.58
C LEU A 21 -5.35 -16.28 -7.71
N ALA A 22 -5.21 -15.31 -6.80
CA ALA A 22 -4.08 -14.41 -6.81
C ALA A 22 -2.77 -15.18 -6.49
N PRO A 23 -1.71 -15.01 -7.29
CA PRO A 23 -0.42 -15.62 -6.99
C PRO A 23 0.17 -15.05 -5.70
N GLU A 24 1.01 -15.83 -5.04
CA GLU A 24 1.75 -15.35 -3.88
C GLU A 24 2.70 -14.22 -4.28
N TYR A 25 2.70 -13.13 -3.50
CA TYR A 25 3.56 -11.99 -3.77
C TYR A 25 5.02 -12.34 -3.50
N GLN A 26 5.84 -12.32 -4.56
CA GLN A 26 7.29 -12.49 -4.47
C GLN A 26 7.97 -11.16 -4.82
N ARG A 27 8.68 -10.58 -3.85
CA ARG A 27 9.47 -9.36 -4.08
C ARG A 27 10.66 -9.70 -5.00
N PRO A 28 10.80 -9.04 -6.16
CA PRO A 28 11.97 -9.25 -7.01
C PRO A 28 13.28 -8.87 -6.29
N PRO A 29 14.39 -9.56 -6.57
CA PRO A 29 15.69 -9.14 -6.06
C PRO A 29 16.03 -7.73 -6.57
N ALA A 30 16.61 -6.90 -5.71
CA ALA A 30 16.95 -5.54 -6.06
C ALA A 30 18.05 -5.53 -7.15
N PRO A 31 17.86 -4.82 -8.28
CA PRO A 31 18.81 -4.82 -9.40
C PRO A 31 19.98 -3.85 -9.17
N VAL A 32 20.45 -3.75 -7.93
CA VAL A 32 21.50 -2.81 -7.51
C VAL A 32 22.52 -3.50 -6.62
N PRO A 33 23.76 -3.00 -6.57
CA PRO A 33 24.73 -3.47 -5.57
C PRO A 33 24.18 -3.33 -4.16
N GLN A 34 24.50 -4.28 -3.29
CA GLN A 34 24.08 -4.24 -1.88
C GLN A 34 24.76 -3.11 -1.10
N GLN A 35 25.84 -2.53 -1.63
CA GLN A 35 26.61 -1.46 -1.01
C GLN A 35 26.98 -0.39 -2.05
N PHE A 36 26.93 0.87 -1.65
CA PHE A 36 27.39 1.99 -2.49
C PHE A 36 28.92 2.00 -2.61
N SER A 37 29.43 2.39 -3.79
CA SER A 37 30.88 2.56 -4.01
C SER A 37 31.36 3.86 -3.39
N LEU A 38 32.41 3.80 -2.56
CA LEU A 38 33.08 4.98 -2.01
C LEU A 38 34.39 5.22 -2.76
N SER A 39 34.62 6.48 -3.14
CA SER A 39 35.73 6.99 -3.97
C SER A 39 37.17 6.65 -3.51
N LYS A 40 37.38 5.86 -2.44
CA LYS A 40 38.69 5.29 -2.07
C LYS A 40 38.50 3.94 -1.38
N ASN A 41 38.37 2.87 -2.17
CA ASN A 41 38.70 1.47 -1.84
C ASN A 41 38.56 1.02 -0.36
N SER A 42 37.49 1.43 0.31
CA SER A 42 37.17 1.01 1.66
C SER A 42 35.66 0.86 1.75
N LEU A 43 35.24 -0.37 1.98
CA LEU A 43 33.84 -0.72 2.18
C LEU A 43 33.41 -0.11 3.51
N THR A 44 32.55 0.91 3.47
CA THR A 44 31.85 1.31 4.70
C THR A 44 30.83 0.22 4.98
N PRO A 45 30.89 -0.46 6.13
CA PRO A 45 29.90 -1.46 6.47
C PRO A 45 28.52 -0.80 6.37
N ALA A 46 27.59 -1.48 5.70
CA ALA A 46 26.19 -1.07 5.67
C ALA A 46 25.79 -0.80 7.13
N VAL A 47 25.56 0.46 7.45
CA VAL A 47 25.22 0.85 8.81
C VAL A 47 23.88 0.18 9.07
N ASN A 48 23.87 -0.91 9.84
CA ASN A 48 22.66 -1.63 10.28
C ASN A 48 21.69 -0.73 11.09
N SER A 49 22.00 0.56 11.20
CA SER A 49 21.33 1.57 11.99
C SER A 49 21.44 2.95 11.32
N TYR A 50 21.14 3.08 10.02
CA TYR A 50 20.76 4.41 9.52
C TYR A 50 19.53 4.84 10.33
N GLN A 51 19.77 5.71 11.30
CA GLN A 51 18.71 6.32 12.08
C GLN A 51 18.19 7.48 11.24
N ASP A 52 16.94 7.37 10.81
CA ASP A 52 16.25 8.53 10.26
C ASP A 52 16.12 9.56 11.37
N THR A 53 17.05 10.53 11.37
CA THR A 53 17.10 11.60 12.36
C THR A 53 15.94 12.58 12.19
N GLY A 54 15.20 12.49 11.07
CA GLY A 54 14.15 13.42 10.71
C GLY A 54 14.71 14.79 10.30
N TRP A 55 14.01 15.44 9.38
CA TRP A 55 14.47 16.72 8.79
C TRP A 55 14.72 17.82 9.84
N ARG A 56 13.99 17.80 10.96
CA ARG A 56 14.12 18.81 12.03
C ARG A 56 15.48 18.76 12.73
N ASN A 57 16.07 17.57 12.87
CA ASN A 57 17.39 17.41 13.49
C ASN A 57 18.52 17.53 12.47
N PHE A 58 18.21 17.39 11.18
CA PHE A 58 19.16 17.56 10.08
C PHE A 58 19.42 19.04 9.76
N PHE A 59 18.36 19.87 9.73
CA PHE A 59 18.48 21.30 9.46
C PHE A 59 18.70 22.09 10.76
N VAL A 60 19.94 22.57 10.96
CA VAL A 60 20.32 23.37 12.14
C VAL A 60 19.72 24.78 12.10
N ASP A 61 19.48 25.34 10.92
CA ASP A 61 18.93 26.70 10.76
C ASP A 61 17.43 26.75 11.12
N PRO A 62 17.03 27.53 12.14
CA PRO A 62 15.63 27.66 12.53
C PRO A 62 14.76 28.32 11.45
N GLN A 63 15.31 29.17 10.58
CA GLN A 63 14.55 29.78 9.47
C GLN A 63 14.15 28.74 8.43
N VAL A 64 15.09 27.87 8.04
CA VAL A 64 14.83 26.76 7.12
C VAL A 64 13.80 25.81 7.72
N SER A 65 13.93 25.48 9.02
CA SER A 65 12.98 24.61 9.70
C SER A 65 11.54 25.18 9.69
N ARG A 66 11.41 26.49 9.89
CA ARG A 66 10.13 27.20 9.80
C ARG A 66 9.55 27.17 8.39
N LEU A 67 10.37 27.45 7.37
CA LEU A 67 9.94 27.41 5.97
C LEU A 67 9.49 26.02 5.54
N ILE A 68 10.16 24.96 5.99
CA ILE A 68 9.73 23.58 5.76
C ILE A 68 8.36 23.36 6.40
N GLY A 69 8.15 23.79 7.64
CA GLY A 69 6.85 23.71 8.31
C GLY A 69 5.74 24.45 7.55
N GLU A 70 6.02 25.68 7.11
CA GLU A 70 5.08 26.48 6.31
C GLU A 70 4.77 25.79 4.97
N ALA A 71 5.78 25.22 4.30
CA ALA A 71 5.60 24.47 3.06
C ALA A 71 4.77 23.19 3.28
N LEU A 72 5.05 22.38 4.31
CA LEU A 72 4.29 21.17 4.60
C LEU A 72 2.80 21.46 4.86
N ASN A 73 2.48 22.62 5.44
CA ASN A 73 1.10 23.02 5.72
C ASN A 73 0.38 23.64 4.52
N ASN A 74 1.11 24.40 3.66
CA ASN A 74 0.48 25.25 2.65
C ASN A 74 0.71 24.79 1.21
N ASN A 75 1.68 23.90 0.96
CA ASN A 75 2.02 23.46 -0.38
C ASN A 75 0.85 22.73 -1.05
N ARG A 76 0.45 23.24 -2.23
CA ARG A 76 -0.70 22.73 -2.98
C ARG A 76 -0.42 21.38 -3.63
N ASP A 77 0.81 21.10 -4.02
CA ASP A 77 1.19 19.80 -4.58
C ASP A 77 1.13 18.71 -3.52
N LEU A 78 1.60 18.99 -2.30
CA LEU A 78 1.47 18.06 -1.17
C LEU A 78 0.00 17.83 -0.79
N ARG A 79 -0.82 18.89 -0.82
CA ARG A 79 -2.27 18.77 -0.61
C ARG A 79 -2.91 17.91 -1.70
N MET A 80 -2.54 18.10 -2.96
CA MET A 80 -3.02 17.27 -4.07
C MET A 80 -2.58 15.81 -3.91
N ALA A 81 -1.35 15.55 -3.47
CA ALA A 81 -0.87 14.20 -3.19
C ALA A 81 -1.68 13.54 -2.06
N ALA A 82 -1.99 14.27 -0.98
CA ALA A 82 -2.83 13.76 0.10
C ALA A 82 -4.26 13.43 -0.39
N LEU A 83 -4.86 14.30 -1.20
CA LEU A 83 -6.19 14.07 -1.79
C LEU A 83 -6.20 12.84 -2.72
N LYS A 84 -5.12 12.59 -3.48
CA LYS A 84 -5.01 11.37 -4.30
C LYS A 84 -5.00 10.09 -3.47
N VAL A 85 -4.45 10.13 -2.24
CA VAL A 85 -4.51 8.99 -1.32
C VAL A 85 -5.94 8.79 -0.82
N GLU A 86 -6.67 9.86 -0.52
CA GLU A 86 -8.09 9.80 -0.16
C GLU A 86 -8.96 9.28 -1.31
N GLU A 87 -8.71 9.74 -2.53
CA GLU A 87 -9.35 9.24 -3.76
C GLU A 87 -9.13 7.74 -3.93
N ALA A 88 -7.88 7.28 -3.82
CA ALA A 88 -7.56 5.85 -3.91
C ALA A 88 -8.26 5.02 -2.82
N ARG A 89 -8.39 5.57 -1.60
CA ARG A 89 -9.14 4.93 -0.50
C ARG A 89 -10.63 4.87 -0.79
N ALA A 90 -11.22 5.94 -1.33
CA ALA A 90 -12.63 5.96 -1.71
C ALA A 90 -12.91 4.94 -2.82
N GLN A 91 -12.03 4.87 -3.83
CA GLN A 91 -12.13 3.88 -4.90
C GLN A 91 -12.05 2.45 -4.36
N PHE A 92 -11.14 2.18 -3.42
CA PHE A 92 -11.07 0.90 -2.74
C PHE A 92 -12.39 0.57 -2.01
N ASN A 93 -12.96 1.53 -1.28
CA ASN A 93 -14.22 1.32 -0.55
C ASN A 93 -15.39 1.00 -1.48
N VAL A 94 -15.46 1.62 -2.67
CA VAL A 94 -16.49 1.29 -3.68
C VAL A 94 -16.33 -0.16 -4.13
N THR A 95 -15.11 -0.56 -4.49
CA THR A 95 -14.83 -1.95 -4.92
C THR A 95 -15.07 -2.96 -3.80
N ASP A 96 -14.79 -2.61 -2.54
CA ASP A 96 -15.10 -3.48 -1.40
C ASP A 96 -16.62 -3.56 -1.15
N ALA A 97 -17.36 -2.46 -1.32
CA ALA A 97 -18.82 -2.42 -1.18
C ALA A 97 -19.54 -3.36 -2.17
N ASP A 98 -19.01 -3.53 -3.38
CA ASP A 98 -19.54 -4.45 -4.39
C ASP A 98 -19.52 -5.93 -3.95
N ARG A 99 -18.78 -6.26 -2.89
CA ARG A 99 -18.75 -7.61 -2.30
C ARG A 99 -19.95 -7.88 -1.37
N TYR A 100 -20.73 -6.86 -1.05
CA TYR A 100 -21.89 -6.94 -0.16
C TYR A 100 -23.22 -6.80 -0.92
N PRO A 101 -24.32 -7.37 -0.41
CA PRO A 101 -25.64 -7.17 -0.99
C PRO A 101 -26.08 -5.70 -0.95
N GLN A 102 -26.65 -5.20 -2.04
CA GLN A 102 -27.26 -3.86 -2.10
C GLN A 102 -28.75 -3.92 -1.82
N LEU A 103 -29.23 -3.03 -0.95
CA LEU A 103 -30.66 -2.87 -0.65
C LEU A 103 -31.15 -1.59 -1.33
N ASN A 104 -32.07 -1.73 -2.27
CA ASN A 104 -32.70 -0.62 -2.99
C ASN A 104 -34.22 -0.71 -2.85
N ALA A 105 -34.90 0.42 -2.74
CA ALA A 105 -36.36 0.51 -2.79
C ALA A 105 -36.76 1.51 -3.87
N SER A 106 -37.75 1.14 -4.68
CA SER A 106 -38.35 2.03 -5.69
C SER A 106 -39.85 1.89 -5.67
N SER A 107 -40.58 3.00 -5.71
CA SER A 107 -42.03 3.04 -5.92
C SER A 107 -42.31 3.74 -7.24
N GLY A 108 -43.05 3.08 -8.13
CA GLY A 108 -43.63 3.72 -9.32
C GLY A 108 -44.83 4.58 -8.99
#